data_AF-A0A3N7D2Y2-F1
#
_entry.id   AF-A0A3N7D2Y2-F1
#
_cell.length_a   1.000
_cell.length_b   1.000
_cell.length_c   1.000
_cell.angle_alpha   90.00
_cell.angle_beta   90.00
_cell.angle_gamma   90.00
#
_symmetry.space_group_name_H-M   'P 1'
#
loop_
_entity.id
_entity.type
_entity.pdbx_description
1 polymer ?
#
loop_
_entity_poly.entity_id
_entity_poly.type
_entity_poly.pdbx_seq_one_letter_code
_entity_poly.pdbx_strand_id
1 'polypeptide(L)'
;MKKFTLCLKMSLVSALCVFFYAFSNPDPLEQCAGFLQKTFSDHYDVAQESNQIKRYELNVTNNGFCRYKRYFNNGKTEYFAFKLSKFKDMDYYGNTVSGKLYLYTKGDDVIVQTYKDKGGDVDSMATQIIIPLKNMEAEDLNQIRDNLEQIVKIPAQPAKDAVKLGD
;
A
#
# COMPACT_ATOMS: atom_id res chain seq x y z
N MET A 1 -35.22 41.33 17.03
CA MET A 1 -34.71 40.44 15.95
C MET A 1 -33.21 40.16 15.98
N LYS A 2 -32.32 41.13 16.33
CA LYS A 2 -30.85 40.93 16.34
C LYS A 2 -30.33 39.76 17.22
N LYS A 3 -30.99 39.46 18.34
CA LYS A 3 -30.59 38.37 19.26
C LYS A 3 -30.81 36.97 18.67
N PHE A 4 -31.85 36.81 17.84
CA PHE A 4 -32.21 35.53 17.22
C PHE A 4 -31.23 35.17 16.09
N THR A 5 -30.83 36.17 15.30
CA THR A 5 -29.83 36.02 14.24
C THR A 5 -28.44 35.73 14.80
N LEU A 6 -28.13 36.19 16.02
CA LEU A 6 -26.86 35.91 16.69
C LEU A 6 -26.78 34.45 17.17
N CYS A 7 -27.82 33.93 17.83
CA CYS A 7 -27.87 32.51 18.22
C CYS A 7 -27.80 31.57 17.01
N LEU A 8 -28.50 31.90 15.92
CA LEU A 8 -28.48 31.09 14.71
C LEU A 8 -27.07 31.03 14.08
N LYS A 9 -26.35 32.16 14.05
CA LYS A 9 -24.96 32.21 13.56
C LYS A 9 -24.00 31.41 14.45
N MET A 10 -24.14 31.49 15.77
CA MET A 10 -23.30 30.70 16.70
C MET A 10 -23.56 29.20 16.60
N SER A 11 -24.83 28.80 16.41
CA SER A 11 -25.19 27.40 16.20
C SER A 11 -24.66 26.87 14.87
N LEU A 12 -24.70 27.68 13.80
CA LEU A 12 -24.14 27.32 12.49
C LEU A 12 -22.61 27.14 12.56
N VAL A 13 -21.89 28.04 13.24
CA VAL A 13 -20.43 27.93 13.42
C VAL A 13 -20.07 26.69 14.24
N SER A 14 -20.82 26.40 15.31
CA SER A 14 -20.61 25.20 16.13
C SER A 14 -20.82 23.91 15.32
N ALA A 15 -21.90 23.82 14.54
CA ALA A 15 -22.16 22.69 13.66
C ALA A 15 -21.07 22.51 12.60
N LEU A 16 -20.56 23.62 12.06
CA LEU A 16 -19.45 23.62 11.09
C LEU A 16 -18.15 23.11 11.74
N CYS A 17 -17.85 23.52 12.97
CA CYS A 17 -16.68 23.04 13.71
C CYS A 17 -16.74 21.53 13.97
N VAL A 18 -17.90 21.01 14.40
CA VAL A 18 -18.09 19.55 14.61
C VAL A 18 -17.94 18.78 13.30
N PHE A 19 -18.45 19.32 12.19
CA PHE A 19 -18.28 18.72 10.86
C PHE A 19 -16.81 18.63 10.45
N PHE A 20 -16.01 19.68 10.65
CA PHE A 20 -14.57 19.64 10.35
C PHE A 20 -13.78 18.70 11.27
N TYR A 21 -14.14 18.59 12.55
CA TYR A 21 -13.50 17.65 13.48
C TYR A 21 -13.75 16.19 13.11
N ALA A 22 -14.92 15.86 12.54
CA ALA A 22 -15.25 14.49 12.14
C ALA A 22 -14.33 13.94 11.03
N PHE A 23 -13.70 14.80 10.23
CA PHE A 23 -12.77 14.41 9.17
C PHE A 23 -11.29 14.60 9.55
N SER A 24 -10.98 14.98 10.79
CA SER A 24 -9.63 15.41 11.16
C SER A 24 -8.67 14.29 11.56
N ASN A 25 -9.16 13.08 11.86
CA ASN A 25 -8.31 11.94 12.25
C ASN A 25 -8.31 10.87 11.14
N PRO A 26 -7.29 10.84 10.28
CA PRO A 26 -7.16 9.76 9.29
C PRO A 26 -6.99 8.42 10.00
N ASP A 27 -7.55 7.36 9.41
CA ASP A 27 -7.38 6.01 9.93
C ASP A 27 -5.86 5.64 9.94
N PRO A 28 -5.32 5.06 11.04
CA PRO A 28 -3.89 4.75 11.11
C PRO A 28 -3.39 3.85 9.98
N LEU A 29 -4.22 2.92 9.49
CA LEU A 29 -3.87 2.06 8.35
C LEU A 29 -3.85 2.85 7.05
N GLU A 30 -4.78 3.78 6.87
CA GLU A 30 -4.81 4.68 5.73
C GLU A 30 -3.55 5.57 5.68
N GLN A 31 -3.13 6.11 6.83
CA GLN A 31 -1.92 6.93 6.90
C GLN A 31 -0.66 6.12 6.56
N CYS A 32 -0.50 4.93 7.16
CA CYS A 32 0.65 4.06 6.88
C CYS A 32 0.66 3.57 5.43
N ALA A 33 -0.48 3.12 4.91
CA ALA A 33 -0.61 2.67 3.53
C ALA A 33 -0.35 3.81 2.53
N GLY A 34 -0.84 5.01 2.82
CA GLY A 34 -0.60 6.21 2.02
C GLY A 34 0.88 6.60 1.98
N PHE A 35 1.57 6.54 3.12
CA PHE A 35 3.02 6.74 3.17
C PHE A 35 3.75 5.71 2.31
N LEU A 36 3.49 4.42 2.51
CA LEU A 36 4.13 3.35 1.75
C LEU A 36 3.86 3.46 0.24
N GLN A 37 2.61 3.76 -0.15
CA GLN A 37 2.25 3.98 -1.56
C GLN A 37 3.09 5.10 -2.16
N LYS A 38 3.18 6.23 -1.47
CA LYS A 38 3.93 7.40 -1.93
C LYS A 38 5.41 7.06 -2.06
N THR A 39 6.02 6.53 -0.99
CA THR A 39 7.45 6.17 -0.97
C THR A 39 7.78 5.17 -2.08
N PHE A 40 6.99 4.11 -2.25
CA PHE A 40 7.24 3.16 -3.32
C PHE A 40 7.05 3.75 -4.71
N SER A 41 6.14 4.70 -4.90
CA SER A 41 5.95 5.37 -6.20
C SER A 41 7.09 6.32 -6.53
N ASP A 42 7.53 7.12 -5.55
CA ASP A 42 8.58 8.14 -5.71
C ASP A 42 9.95 7.48 -5.96
N HIS A 43 10.21 6.35 -5.29
CA HIS A 43 11.48 5.65 -5.32
C HIS A 43 11.52 4.43 -6.26
N TYR A 44 10.46 4.13 -7.01
CA TYR A 44 10.49 2.99 -7.93
C TYR A 44 11.56 3.17 -9.02
N ASP A 45 12.41 2.15 -9.19
CA ASP A 45 13.47 2.18 -10.19
C ASP A 45 13.06 1.46 -11.48
N VAL A 46 12.43 2.22 -12.38
CA VAL A 46 12.07 1.73 -13.72
C VAL A 46 13.31 1.36 -14.55
N ALA A 47 14.46 2.00 -14.31
CA ALA A 47 15.65 1.81 -15.14
C ALA A 47 16.19 0.38 -15.01
N GLN A 48 16.19 -0.18 -13.80
CA GLN A 48 16.64 -1.56 -13.51
C GLN A 48 15.93 -2.63 -14.35
N GLU A 49 14.67 -2.41 -14.73
CA GLU A 49 13.85 -3.41 -15.41
C GLU A 49 13.34 -2.95 -16.80
N SER A 50 13.72 -1.75 -17.24
CA SER A 50 13.24 -1.10 -18.48
C SER A 50 13.39 -1.92 -19.77
N ASN A 51 14.43 -2.77 -19.85
CA ASN A 51 14.65 -3.65 -21.00
C ASN A 51 13.59 -4.75 -21.14
N GLN A 52 12.94 -5.14 -20.04
CA GLN A 52 12.02 -6.27 -19.98
C GLN A 52 10.59 -5.86 -19.64
N ILE A 53 10.42 -4.82 -18.82
CA ILE A 53 9.14 -4.35 -18.32
C ILE A 53 8.68 -3.14 -19.11
N LYS A 54 7.51 -3.27 -19.71
CA LYS A 54 6.81 -2.20 -20.43
C LYS A 54 6.20 -1.19 -19.47
N ARG A 55 5.60 -1.67 -18.37
CA ARG A 55 4.96 -0.87 -17.32
C ARG A 55 4.74 -1.71 -16.07
N TYR A 56 4.54 -1.05 -14.94
CA TYR A 56 4.20 -1.67 -13.67
C TYR A 56 3.00 -0.99 -13.03
N GLU A 57 2.38 -1.67 -12.07
CA GLU A 57 1.37 -1.14 -11.15
C GLU A 57 1.75 -1.61 -9.75
N LEU A 58 2.08 -0.68 -8.85
CA LEU A 58 2.38 -0.98 -7.45
C LEU A 58 1.39 -0.21 -6.57
N ASN A 59 0.56 -0.96 -5.85
CA ASN A 59 -0.55 -0.43 -5.07
C ASN A 59 -0.53 -0.97 -3.64
N VAL A 60 -0.40 -0.09 -2.67
CA VAL A 60 -0.58 -0.31 -1.24
C VAL A 60 -1.91 0.31 -0.85
N THR A 61 -2.88 -0.51 -0.48
CA THR A 61 -4.25 -0.08 -0.26
C THR A 61 -4.57 0.03 1.24
N ASN A 62 -5.48 0.94 1.57
CA ASN A 62 -5.98 1.17 2.94
C ASN A 62 -6.74 -0.03 3.55
N ASN A 63 -7.09 -1.05 2.75
CA ASN A 63 -7.57 -2.33 3.26
C ASN A 63 -6.44 -3.32 3.61
N GLY A 64 -5.19 -2.84 3.66
CA GLY A 64 -4.03 -3.60 4.13
C GLY A 64 -3.48 -4.60 3.12
N PHE A 65 -3.56 -4.32 1.83
CA PHE A 65 -2.95 -5.15 0.79
C PHE A 65 -1.83 -4.40 0.07
N CYS A 66 -0.76 -5.11 -0.25
CA CYS A 66 0.23 -4.70 -1.24
C CYS A 66 0.01 -5.55 -2.49
N ARG A 67 -0.16 -4.89 -3.65
CA ARG A 67 -0.34 -5.52 -4.96
C ARG A 67 0.69 -4.95 -5.92
N TYR A 68 1.40 -5.83 -6.60
CA TYR A 68 2.42 -5.45 -7.55
C TYR A 68 2.23 -6.24 -8.83
N LYS A 69 2.03 -5.53 -9.93
CA LYS A 69 1.80 -6.11 -11.24
C LYS A 69 2.82 -5.58 -12.22
N ARG A 70 3.44 -6.48 -12.97
CA ARG A 70 4.46 -6.18 -13.97
C ARG A 70 3.98 -6.63 -15.33
N TYR A 71 4.09 -5.77 -16.32
CA TYR A 71 3.74 -6.07 -17.70
C TYR A 71 5.00 -6.07 -18.53
N PHE A 72 5.33 -7.21 -19.10
CA PHE A 72 6.55 -7.41 -19.86
C PHE A 72 6.38 -7.01 -21.33
N ASN A 73 7.49 -6.64 -21.97
CA ASN A 73 7.54 -6.27 -23.39
C ASN A 73 7.06 -7.41 -24.32
N ASN A 74 7.20 -8.67 -23.89
CA ASN A 74 6.75 -9.85 -24.63
C ASN A 74 5.26 -10.20 -24.43
N GLY A 75 4.51 -9.40 -23.66
CA GLY A 75 3.09 -9.64 -23.36
C GLY A 75 2.83 -10.49 -22.12
N LYS A 76 3.87 -11.06 -21.48
CA LYS A 76 3.76 -11.72 -20.18
C LYS A 76 3.32 -10.71 -19.11
N THR A 77 2.50 -11.16 -18.17
CA THR A 77 2.15 -10.39 -16.97
C THR A 77 2.53 -11.20 -15.75
N GLU A 78 3.04 -10.54 -14.72
CA GLU A 78 3.26 -11.13 -13.40
C GLU A 78 2.53 -10.31 -12.35
N TYR A 79 1.91 -10.98 -11.40
CA TYR A 79 1.12 -10.40 -10.35
C TYR A 79 1.54 -10.98 -9.01
N PHE A 80 1.81 -10.09 -8.07
CA PHE A 80 2.18 -10.39 -6.70
C PHE A 80 1.17 -9.70 -5.78
N ALA A 81 0.68 -10.39 -4.76
CA ALA A 81 -0.15 -9.76 -3.75
C ALA A 81 -0.05 -10.42 -2.39
N PHE A 82 0.00 -9.62 -1.32
CA PHE A 82 -0.08 -10.14 0.04
C PHE A 82 -0.78 -9.13 0.97
N LYS A 83 -1.26 -9.63 2.11
CA LYS A 83 -1.80 -8.78 3.19
C LYS A 83 -0.64 -8.22 4.02
N LEU A 84 -0.59 -6.91 4.21
CA LEU A 84 0.44 -6.22 4.99
C LEU A 84 0.51 -6.71 6.45
N SER A 85 -0.59 -7.20 7.02
CA SER A 85 -0.59 -7.83 8.36
C SER A 85 0.20 -9.14 8.45
N LYS A 86 0.53 -9.74 7.29
CA LYS A 86 1.41 -10.91 7.16
C LYS A 86 2.88 -10.54 7.02
N PHE A 87 3.22 -9.25 6.99
CA PHE A 87 4.61 -8.79 7.03
C PHE A 87 5.37 -9.43 8.19
N LYS A 88 6.60 -9.85 7.93
CA LYS A 88 7.53 -10.44 8.88
C LYS A 88 8.77 -9.59 9.04
N ASP A 89 9.43 -9.28 7.93
CA ASP A 89 10.69 -8.51 7.92
C ASP A 89 10.95 -7.94 6.53
N MET A 90 12.00 -7.12 6.40
CA MET A 90 12.51 -6.61 5.13
C MET A 90 14.04 -6.55 5.09
N ASP A 91 14.58 -6.82 3.90
CA ASP A 91 15.98 -6.61 3.56
C ASP A 91 16.09 -5.64 2.38
N TYR A 92 17.19 -4.89 2.32
CA TYR A 92 17.52 -4.07 1.17
C TYR A 92 18.91 -4.44 0.66
N TYR A 93 18.97 -4.92 -0.59
CA TYR A 93 20.22 -5.25 -1.26
C TYR A 93 20.52 -4.19 -2.31
N GLY A 94 21.50 -3.34 -2.03
CA GLY A 94 21.91 -2.27 -2.94
C GLY A 94 22.74 -1.21 -2.23
N ASN A 95 22.76 -0.02 -2.81
CA ASN A 95 23.34 1.18 -2.22
C ASN A 95 22.29 2.31 -2.23
N THR A 96 22.72 3.52 -1.88
CA THR A 96 21.83 4.68 -1.83
C THR A 96 21.27 5.07 -3.18
N VAL A 97 21.94 4.74 -4.29
CA VAL A 97 21.50 5.10 -5.65
C VAL A 97 20.50 4.09 -6.19
N SER A 98 20.75 2.78 -6.00
CA SER A 98 19.94 1.72 -6.60
C SER A 98 20.02 0.43 -5.78
N GLY A 99 18.90 -0.29 -5.71
CA GLY A 99 18.81 -1.55 -5.00
C GLY A 99 17.46 -2.25 -5.14
N LYS A 100 17.31 -3.33 -4.39
CA LYS A 100 16.09 -4.15 -4.36
C LYS A 100 15.63 -4.32 -2.92
N LEU A 101 14.39 -3.92 -2.67
CA LEU A 101 13.70 -4.13 -1.41
C LEU A 101 13.00 -5.49 -1.43
N TYR A 102 13.32 -6.32 -0.44
CA TYR A 102 12.71 -7.62 -0.21
C TYR A 102 11.77 -7.46 0.97
N LEU A 103 10.49 -7.73 0.77
CA LEU A 103 9.49 -7.77 1.85
C LEU A 103 9.10 -9.22 2.09
N TYR A 104 9.37 -9.72 3.29
CA TYR A 104 9.08 -11.09 3.68
C TYR A 104 7.78 -11.20 4.45
N THR A 105 7.07 -12.30 4.22
CA THR A 105 5.85 -12.67 4.94
C THR A 105 6.10 -13.77 5.97
N LYS A 106 5.15 -13.93 6.90
CA LYS A 106 5.22 -14.91 8.00
C LYS A 106 5.22 -16.36 7.50
N GLY A 107 4.59 -16.64 6.37
CA GLY A 107 4.70 -17.89 5.63
C GLY A 107 4.52 -17.65 4.14
N ASP A 108 3.97 -18.64 3.43
CA ASP A 108 3.63 -18.55 2.00
C ASP A 108 2.35 -17.71 1.82
N ASP A 109 2.43 -16.41 2.11
CA ASP A 109 1.31 -15.46 2.11
C ASP A 109 1.32 -14.53 0.87
N VAL A 110 2.31 -14.63 -0.01
CA VAL A 110 2.39 -13.87 -1.26
C VAL A 110 1.82 -14.70 -2.39
N ILE A 111 0.70 -14.27 -2.95
CA ILE A 111 0.15 -14.84 -4.19
C ILE A 111 1.06 -14.44 -5.35
N VAL A 112 1.49 -15.40 -6.16
CA VAL A 112 2.29 -15.19 -7.38
C VAL A 112 1.56 -15.80 -8.56
N GLN A 113 1.13 -14.94 -9.47
CA GLN A 113 0.40 -15.33 -10.67
C GLN A 113 1.09 -14.81 -11.92
N THR A 114 1.22 -15.65 -12.95
CA THR A 114 1.71 -15.23 -14.26
C THR A 114 0.68 -15.49 -15.33
N TYR A 115 0.66 -14.66 -16.37
CA TYR A 115 -0.22 -14.79 -17.52
C TYR A 115 0.57 -14.62 -18.82
N LYS A 116 0.26 -15.43 -19.82
CA LYS A 116 0.96 -15.47 -21.11
C LYS A 116 2.45 -15.74 -20.95
N ASP A 117 2.80 -16.57 -19.98
CA ASP A 117 4.17 -17.04 -19.82
C ASP A 117 4.48 -18.12 -20.87
N LYS A 118 5.68 -18.07 -21.47
CA LYS A 118 6.13 -19.07 -22.44
C LYS A 118 6.26 -20.46 -21.81
N GLY A 119 6.55 -20.51 -20.50
CA GLY A 119 6.64 -21.76 -19.73
C GLY A 119 5.29 -22.29 -19.24
N GLY A 120 4.19 -21.60 -19.52
CA GLY A 120 2.89 -21.85 -18.92
C GLY A 120 2.62 -20.93 -17.72
N ASP A 121 1.36 -20.58 -17.54
CA ASP A 121 0.91 -19.69 -16.47
C ASP A 121 1.11 -20.36 -15.10
N VAL A 122 1.67 -19.60 -14.16
CA VAL A 122 1.97 -20.03 -12.79
C VAL A 122 0.92 -19.45 -11.85
N ASP A 123 0.43 -20.25 -10.91
CA ASP A 123 -0.38 -19.83 -9.78
C ASP A 123 0.20 -20.50 -8.52
N SER A 124 0.85 -19.72 -7.67
CA SER A 124 1.64 -20.24 -6.55
C SER A 124 1.67 -19.27 -5.38
N MET A 125 2.13 -19.77 -4.23
CA MET A 125 2.39 -18.96 -3.06
C MET A 125 3.90 -18.82 -2.85
N ALA A 126 4.34 -17.66 -2.38
CA ALA A 126 5.71 -17.35 -2.05
C ALA A 126 5.81 -16.65 -0.69
N THR A 127 7.03 -16.54 -0.19
CA THR A 127 7.34 -15.94 1.11
C THR A 127 7.76 -14.47 1.01
N GLN A 128 7.90 -13.93 -0.20
CA GLN A 128 8.44 -12.59 -0.38
C GLN A 128 8.00 -11.94 -1.69
N ILE A 129 8.04 -10.62 -1.70
CA ILE A 129 7.96 -9.78 -2.89
C ILE A 129 9.24 -8.94 -3.00
N ILE A 130 9.69 -8.71 -4.23
CA ILE A 130 10.91 -7.94 -4.53
C ILE A 130 10.52 -6.71 -5.34
N ILE A 131 10.89 -5.53 -4.86
CA ILE A 131 10.57 -4.25 -5.48
C ILE A 131 11.89 -3.51 -5.78
N PRO A 132 12.17 -3.15 -7.05
CA PRO A 132 13.35 -2.36 -7.38
C PRO A 132 13.14 -0.90 -6.96
N LEU A 133 14.06 -0.37 -6.16
CA LEU A 133 14.03 1.01 -5.69
C LEU A 133 15.33 1.74 -6.02
N LYS A 134 15.27 3.07 -6.02
CA LYS A 134 16.38 3.99 -6.23
C LYS A 134 16.37 5.09 -5.17
N ASN A 135 17.51 5.75 -4.99
CA ASN A 135 17.64 6.91 -4.11
C ASN A 135 17.11 6.63 -2.70
N MET A 136 17.54 5.52 -2.10
CA MET A 136 17.08 5.06 -0.78
C MET A 136 18.16 5.30 0.27
N GLU A 137 17.90 6.20 1.21
CA GLU A 137 18.75 6.36 2.39
C GLU A 137 18.33 5.38 3.50
N ALA A 138 19.21 5.18 4.48
CA ALA A 138 18.92 4.31 5.62
C ALA A 138 17.66 4.76 6.39
N GLU A 139 17.42 6.07 6.48
CA GLU A 139 16.24 6.64 7.11
C GLU A 139 14.94 6.27 6.37
N ASP A 140 14.94 6.31 5.04
CA ASP A 140 13.77 5.92 4.24
C ASP A 140 13.41 4.44 4.48
N LEU A 141 14.42 3.58 4.56
CA LEU A 141 14.25 2.15 4.85
C LEU A 141 13.71 1.92 6.27
N ASN A 142 14.20 2.67 7.26
CA ASN A 142 13.68 2.62 8.62
C ASN A 142 12.20 3.03 8.66
N GLN A 143 11.84 4.11 7.97
CA GLN A 143 10.45 4.57 7.90
C GLN A 143 9.53 3.56 7.22
N ILE A 144 9.99 2.89 6.16
CA ILE A 144 9.24 1.79 5.53
C ILE A 144 8.99 0.67 6.56
N ARG A 145 10.04 0.25 7.29
CA ARG A 145 9.92 -0.80 8.33
C ARG A 145 8.93 -0.39 9.40
N ASP A 146 9.06 0.81 9.94
CA ASP A 146 8.21 1.32 11.03
C ASP A 146 6.74 1.34 10.62
N ASN A 147 6.43 1.82 9.41
CA ASN A 147 5.06 1.83 8.89
C ASN A 147 4.51 0.40 8.70
N LEU A 148 5.31 -0.53 8.18
CA LEU A 148 4.91 -1.93 8.03
C LEU A 148 4.66 -2.60 9.39
N GLU A 149 5.54 -2.38 10.38
CA GLU A 149 5.37 -2.88 11.74
C GLU A 149 4.16 -2.28 12.45
N GLN A 150 3.87 -0.99 12.24
CA GLN A 150 2.65 -0.36 12.74
C GLN A 150 1.42 -1.05 12.18
N ILE A 151 1.38 -1.32 10.87
CA ILE A 151 0.26 -2.03 10.23
C ILE A 151 0.06 -3.43 10.82
N VAL A 152 1.13 -4.16 11.14
CA VAL A 152 1.03 -5.48 11.79
C VAL A 152 0.41 -5.40 13.19
N LYS A 153 0.59 -4.28 13.89
CA LYS A 153 0.04 -4.03 15.24
C LYS A 153 -1.42 -3.56 15.19
N ILE A 154 -1.92 -3.10 14.05
CA ILE A 154 -3.33 -2.71 13.88
C ILE A 154 -4.20 -3.97 13.89
N PRO A 155 -5.20 -4.07 14.79
CA PRO A 155 -6.12 -5.21 14.79
C PRO A 155 -6.89 -5.24 13.47
N ALA A 156 -7.06 -6.44 12.91
CA ALA A 156 -7.79 -6.62 11.65
C ALA A 156 -9.20 -6.04 11.79
N GLN A 157 -9.51 -5.00 11.03
CA GLN A 157 -10.89 -4.50 10.97
C GLN A 157 -11.76 -5.60 10.34
N PRO A 158 -12.93 -5.94 10.94
CA PRO A 158 -13.88 -6.81 10.27
C PRO A 158 -14.30 -6.14 8.96
N ALA A 159 -14.42 -6.93 7.89
CA ALA A 159 -14.87 -6.46 6.59
C ALA A 159 -16.25 -5.80 6.72
N LYS A 160 -16.28 -4.47 6.87
CA LYS A 160 -17.49 -3.68 6.67
C LYS A 160 -17.67 -3.62 5.15
N ASP A 161 -18.46 -4.55 4.61
CA ASP A 161 -19.22 -4.45 3.34
C ASP A 161 -19.80 -5.82 2.94
N ALA A 162 -20.59 -6.43 3.83
CA ALA A 162 -21.38 -7.63 3.51
C ALA A 162 -22.79 -7.59 4.10
N VAL A 163 -23.49 -6.44 4.02
CA VAL A 163 -24.90 -6.25 4.43
C VAL A 163 -25.40 -5.02 3.63
N LYS A 164 -26.33 -5.02 2.66
CA LYS A 164 -27.41 -5.92 2.23
C LYS A 164 -27.60 -5.81 0.71
N LEU A 165 -27.81 -6.93 0.02
CA LEU A 165 -28.67 -6.98 -1.16
C LEU A 165 -29.59 -8.18 -0.96
N GLY A 166 -30.86 -7.90 -0.67
CA GLY A 166 -31.84 -8.88 -0.25
C GLY A 166 -32.89 -8.21 0.62
N ASP A 167 -33.78 -7.48 -0.03
CA ASP A 167 -35.25 -7.56 0.11
C ASP A 167 -35.87 -6.88 -1.11
#